data_AF-A0A924XGW2-F1
#
_entry.id   AF-A0A924XGW2-F1
#
_cell.length_a   1.000
_cell.length_b   1.000
_cell.length_c   1.000
_cell.angle_alpha   90.00
_cell.angle_beta   90.00
_cell.angle_gamma   90.00
#
_symmetry.space_group_name_H-M   'P 1'
#
loop_
_entity.id
_entity.type
_entity.pdbx_description
1 polymer ?
#
loop_
_entity_poly.entity_id
_entity_poly.type
_entity_poly.pdbx_seq_one_letter_code
_entity_poly.pdbx_strand_id
1 'polypeptide(L)'
;MRNALLSSALLLGLAACGHGSSKSNKANGGSTLSAPATPAVVRVNGEVLPQADIDAVATELSVPATSPEAVDTAIYLSLLKAYATKNEVPLPEGANLADTMNQLENAVFDKAPPPPPGNEPYIKVDHAYLFLDKVTVKADKKKSKPSAEAFRKAAAADGAKPFMTIFEEQKLKGAYWHISDNEYYPTRFFPWLLADMPLGETSKLNITTEAYEIVRLKERYEAKFDDRHGWLQDFLKAQATIEK
;
A
#
# COMPACT_ATOMS: atom_id res chain seq x y z
N MET A 1 36.75 8.52 -29.41
CA MET A 1 37.82 8.08 -28.47
C MET A 1 37.11 7.22 -27.42
N ARG A 2 37.00 5.91 -27.63
CA ARG A 2 37.91 4.81 -27.21
C ARG A 2 38.05 4.64 -25.68
N ASN A 3 37.61 3.45 -25.24
CA ASN A 3 38.07 2.62 -24.10
C ASN A 3 37.50 2.96 -22.71
N ALA A 4 37.18 2.01 -21.80
CA ALA A 4 37.15 0.54 -21.75
C ALA A 4 36.40 0.17 -20.44
N LEU A 5 35.45 -0.77 -20.44
CA LEU A 5 35.55 -2.14 -19.90
C LEU A 5 36.40 -2.33 -18.63
N LEU A 6 35.77 -2.80 -17.55
CA LEU A 6 36.37 -3.74 -16.60
C LEU A 6 35.30 -4.58 -15.90
N SER A 7 35.20 -5.83 -16.37
CA SER A 7 34.61 -6.97 -15.68
C SER A 7 35.41 -7.30 -14.41
N SER A 8 34.72 -7.78 -13.38
CA SER A 8 35.34 -8.59 -12.34
C SER A 8 34.40 -9.72 -11.98
N ALA A 9 34.66 -10.88 -12.60
CA ALA A 9 34.23 -12.17 -12.13
C ALA A 9 35.29 -12.69 -11.13
N LEU A 10 34.87 -13.13 -9.95
CA LEU A 10 35.69 -13.95 -9.07
C LEU A 10 34.97 -15.28 -8.85
N LEU A 11 35.56 -16.32 -9.44
CA LEU A 11 35.33 -17.73 -9.17
C LEU A 11 36.55 -18.25 -8.40
N LEU A 12 36.34 -19.36 -7.67
CA LEU A 12 37.30 -20.24 -6.94
C LEU A 12 37.32 -20.01 -5.41
N GLY A 13 37.18 -21.03 -4.55
CA GLY A 13 37.04 -22.46 -4.81
C GLY A 13 37.12 -23.34 -3.56
N LEU A 14 37.03 -24.66 -3.84
CA LEU A 14 37.50 -25.84 -3.11
C LEU A 14 36.90 -26.27 -1.74
N ALA A 15 36.07 -27.33 -1.85
CA ALA A 15 36.20 -28.67 -1.26
C ALA A 15 36.90 -28.86 0.11
N ALA A 16 36.19 -29.56 1.00
CA ALA A 16 36.80 -30.48 1.97
C ALA A 16 36.01 -31.80 2.02
N CYS A 17 36.77 -32.89 1.84
CA CYS A 17 36.35 -34.28 1.92
C CYS A 17 36.04 -34.69 3.36
N GLY A 18 34.94 -35.43 3.57
CA GLY A 18 34.66 -36.15 4.81
C GLY A 18 34.32 -37.61 4.52
N HIS A 19 35.32 -38.49 4.67
CA HIS A 19 35.15 -39.95 4.69
C HIS A 19 34.53 -40.37 6.04
N GLY A 20 33.38 -41.02 6.00
CA GLY A 20 32.76 -41.68 7.16
C GLY A 20 32.20 -43.04 6.76
N SER A 21 33.01 -44.08 6.92
CA SER A 21 32.65 -45.48 6.67
C SER A 21 31.83 -46.03 7.84
N SER A 22 30.67 -46.63 7.57
CA SER A 22 30.01 -47.60 8.45
C SER A 22 29.09 -48.52 7.65
N LYS A 23 29.43 -49.81 7.66
CA LYS A 23 28.63 -50.91 7.10
C LYS A 23 27.41 -51.18 8.00
N SER A 24 26.22 -51.34 7.42
CA SER A 24 25.21 -52.27 7.96
C SER A 24 24.20 -52.73 6.89
N ASN A 25 24.17 -54.06 6.75
CA ASN A 25 23.10 -54.98 6.36
C ASN A 25 22.09 -54.71 5.21
N LYS A 26 22.24 -55.60 4.21
CA LYS A 26 21.24 -56.29 3.37
C LYS A 26 19.75 -55.95 3.54
N ALA A 27 19.21 -55.50 2.40
CA ALA A 27 18.05 -56.02 1.68
C ALA A 27 16.69 -56.10 2.41
N ASN A 28 15.77 -55.26 1.95
CA ASN A 28 14.50 -55.77 1.43
C ASN A 28 14.06 -54.92 0.24
N GLY A 29 13.69 -55.62 -0.84
CA GLY A 29 13.15 -55.05 -2.05
C GLY A 29 11.84 -54.33 -1.77
N GLY A 30 11.72 -53.14 -2.34
CA GLY A 30 10.56 -52.28 -2.27
C GLY A 30 10.84 -51.05 -3.10
N SER A 31 11.13 -51.25 -4.39
CA SER A 31 11.04 -50.15 -5.36
C SER A 31 9.56 -49.80 -5.49
N THR A 32 9.06 -48.98 -4.58
CA THR A 32 7.88 -48.18 -4.85
C THR A 32 8.34 -47.14 -5.86
N LEU A 33 8.14 -47.45 -7.15
CA LEU A 33 7.92 -46.43 -8.16
C LEU A 33 6.85 -45.51 -7.57
N SER A 34 7.27 -44.38 -7.00
CA SER A 34 6.34 -43.32 -6.65
C SER A 34 5.67 -42.97 -7.96
N ALA A 35 4.38 -43.29 -8.06
CA ALA A 35 3.54 -42.81 -9.14
C ALA A 35 3.82 -41.30 -9.25
N PRO A 36 3.97 -40.75 -10.48
CA PRO A 36 4.10 -39.31 -10.62
C PRO A 36 2.92 -38.70 -9.87
N ALA A 37 3.21 -37.89 -8.84
CA ALA A 37 2.19 -37.22 -8.08
C ALA A 37 1.32 -36.50 -9.10
N THR A 38 0.06 -36.93 -9.22
CA THR A 38 -0.90 -36.28 -10.11
C THR A 38 -0.82 -34.79 -9.81
N PRO A 39 -0.55 -33.92 -10.79
CA PRO A 39 -0.43 -32.50 -10.52
C PRO A 39 -1.69 -32.03 -9.79
N ALA A 40 -1.50 -31.41 -8.63
CA ALA A 40 -2.58 -30.86 -7.84
C ALA A 40 -3.35 -29.88 -8.74
N VAL A 41 -4.62 -30.19 -9.02
CA VAL A 41 -5.46 -29.34 -9.86
C VAL A 41 -5.90 -28.18 -8.99
N VAL A 42 -5.25 -27.03 -9.17
CA VAL A 42 -5.62 -25.80 -8.46
C VAL A 42 -6.85 -25.20 -9.12
N ARG A 43 -7.89 -24.89 -8.33
CA ARG A 43 -9.06 -24.13 -8.77
C ARG A 43 -9.15 -22.80 -8.04
N VAL A 44 -9.49 -21.74 -8.78
CA VAL A 44 -9.74 -20.40 -8.27
C VAL A 44 -11.12 -19.96 -8.74
N ASN A 45 -12.03 -19.69 -7.82
CA ASN A 45 -13.45 -19.37 -8.10
C ASN A 45 -14.16 -20.43 -8.95
N GLY A 46 -13.84 -21.71 -8.73
CA GLY A 46 -14.39 -22.85 -9.46
C GLY A 46 -13.73 -23.13 -10.82
N GLU A 47 -12.95 -22.19 -11.35
CA GLU A 47 -12.20 -22.35 -12.60
C GLU A 47 -10.84 -23.02 -12.34
N VAL A 48 -10.45 -23.94 -13.23
CA VAL A 48 -9.13 -24.58 -13.13
C VAL A 48 -8.06 -23.58 -13.54
N LEU A 49 -7.06 -23.39 -12.68
CA LEU A 49 -5.88 -22.60 -13.01
C LEU A 49 -5.08 -23.35 -14.09
N PRO A 50 -4.92 -22.79 -15.30
CA PRO A 50 -4.20 -23.47 -16.38
C PRO A 50 -2.76 -23.78 -15.97
N GLN A 51 -2.29 -25.01 -16.24
CA GLN A 51 -0.90 -25.39 -15.97
C GLN A 51 0.09 -24.48 -16.69
N ALA A 52 -0.27 -24.00 -17.89
CA ALA A 52 0.53 -23.03 -18.65
C ALA A 52 0.75 -21.70 -17.89
N ASP A 53 -0.20 -21.27 -17.08
CA ASP A 53 -0.05 -20.04 -16.27
C ASP A 53 0.95 -20.26 -15.13
N ILE A 54 0.91 -21.45 -14.50
CA ILE A 54 1.87 -21.84 -13.46
C ILE A 54 3.27 -21.99 -14.06
N ASP A 55 3.39 -22.63 -15.23
CA ASP A 55 4.66 -22.82 -15.92
C ASP A 55 5.28 -21.50 -16.36
N ALA A 56 4.48 -20.54 -16.83
CA ALA A 56 4.92 -19.19 -17.19
C ALA A 56 5.48 -18.44 -15.97
N VAL A 57 4.76 -18.48 -14.84
CA VAL A 57 5.23 -17.89 -13.57
C VAL A 57 6.51 -18.55 -13.08
N ALA A 58 6.56 -19.88 -13.09
CA ALA A 58 7.73 -20.64 -12.66
C ALA A 58 8.98 -20.30 -13.48
N THR A 59 8.81 -20.12 -14.80
CA THR A 59 9.89 -19.72 -15.71
C THR A 59 10.43 -18.33 -15.37
N GLU A 60 9.54 -17.34 -15.20
CA GLU A 60 9.92 -15.97 -14.84
C GLU A 60 10.62 -15.90 -13.47
N LEU A 61 10.14 -16.67 -12.50
CA LEU A 61 10.73 -16.74 -11.15
C LEU A 61 11.98 -17.65 -11.08
N SER A 62 12.31 -18.38 -12.15
CA SER A 62 13.40 -19.35 -12.19
C SER A 62 13.30 -20.44 -11.09
N VAL A 63 12.08 -20.90 -10.83
CA VAL A 63 11.77 -21.98 -9.86
C VAL A 63 11.01 -23.13 -10.53
N PRO A 64 10.95 -24.34 -9.94
CA PRO A 64 10.12 -25.42 -10.47
C PRO A 64 8.62 -25.06 -10.46
N ALA A 65 7.86 -25.51 -11.46
CA ALA A 65 6.40 -25.29 -11.50
C ALA A 65 5.64 -25.93 -10.34
N THR A 66 6.21 -26.95 -9.69
CA THR A 66 5.67 -27.58 -8.48
C THR A 66 6.02 -26.82 -7.20
N SER A 67 6.80 -25.73 -7.29
CA SER A 67 7.17 -24.93 -6.11
C SER A 67 5.95 -24.18 -5.56
N PRO A 68 5.80 -24.08 -4.23
CA PRO A 68 4.73 -23.28 -3.63
C PRO A 68 4.75 -21.83 -4.10
N GLU A 69 5.94 -21.26 -4.32
CA GLU A 69 6.14 -19.88 -4.78
C GLU A 69 5.52 -19.64 -6.18
N ALA A 70 5.77 -20.53 -7.15
CA ALA A 70 5.18 -20.42 -8.47
C ALA A 70 3.65 -20.58 -8.43
N VAL A 71 3.17 -21.56 -7.65
CA VAL A 71 1.73 -21.84 -7.53
C VAL A 71 0.99 -20.68 -6.85
N ASP A 72 1.51 -20.18 -5.72
CA ASP A 72 0.87 -19.08 -4.97
C ASP A 72 0.91 -17.76 -5.76
N THR A 73 1.97 -17.51 -6.51
CA THR A 73 2.07 -16.35 -7.40
C THR A 73 1.07 -16.46 -8.56
N ALA A 74 0.92 -17.64 -9.18
CA ALA A 74 -0.06 -17.88 -10.23
C ALA A 74 -1.51 -17.74 -9.73
N ILE A 75 -1.81 -18.27 -8.53
CA ILE A 75 -3.11 -18.06 -7.87
C ILE A 75 -3.36 -16.57 -7.68
N TYR A 76 -2.39 -15.85 -7.12
CA TYR A 76 -2.56 -14.43 -6.82
C TYR A 76 -2.72 -13.57 -8.08
N LEU A 77 -1.96 -13.84 -9.15
CA LEU A 77 -2.15 -13.20 -10.46
C LEU A 77 -3.56 -13.48 -11.03
N SER A 78 -4.05 -14.72 -10.90
CA SER A 78 -5.41 -15.08 -11.32
C SER A 78 -6.47 -14.30 -10.55
N LEU A 79 -6.32 -14.18 -9.22
CA LEU A 79 -7.21 -13.38 -8.37
C LEU A 79 -7.22 -11.90 -8.76
N LEU A 80 -6.04 -11.31 -9.02
CA LEU A 80 -5.91 -9.93 -9.49
C LEU A 80 -6.66 -9.71 -10.80
N LYS A 81 -6.46 -10.59 -11.79
CA LYS A 81 -7.16 -10.53 -13.10
C LYS A 81 -8.67 -10.69 -12.96
N ALA A 82 -9.12 -11.63 -12.14
CA ALA A 82 -10.55 -11.86 -11.89
C ALA A 82 -11.20 -10.64 -11.23
N TYR A 83 -10.54 -10.04 -10.23
CA TYR A 83 -11.03 -8.83 -9.58
C TYR A 83 -11.04 -7.64 -10.54
N ALA A 84 -9.96 -7.44 -11.30
CA ALA A 84 -9.88 -6.39 -12.30
C ALA A 84 -11.01 -6.49 -13.33
N THR A 85 -11.25 -7.68 -13.87
CA THR A 85 -12.35 -7.96 -14.81
C THR A 85 -13.72 -7.65 -14.19
N LYS A 86 -13.98 -8.12 -12.96
CA LYS A 86 -15.24 -7.90 -12.25
C LYS A 86 -15.54 -6.41 -12.00
N ASN A 87 -14.50 -5.59 -11.85
CA ASN A 87 -14.61 -4.17 -11.54
C ASN A 87 -14.26 -3.25 -12.73
N GLU A 88 -14.28 -3.81 -13.95
CA GLU A 88 -14.04 -3.07 -15.20
C GLU A 88 -12.70 -2.32 -15.22
N VAL A 89 -11.68 -2.87 -14.54
CA VAL A 89 -10.31 -2.38 -14.57
C VAL A 89 -9.63 -2.95 -15.82
N PRO A 90 -9.05 -2.10 -16.70
CA PRO A 90 -8.30 -2.59 -17.86
C PRO A 90 -7.14 -3.49 -17.44
N LEU A 91 -7.00 -4.65 -18.09
CA LEU A 91 -5.87 -5.55 -17.87
C LEU A 91 -4.62 -4.98 -18.57
N PRO A 92 -3.50 -4.81 -17.86
CA PRO A 92 -2.27 -4.30 -18.45
C PRO A 92 -1.57 -5.36 -19.33
N GLU A 93 -0.91 -4.91 -20.39
CA GLU A 93 -0.04 -5.70 -21.27
C GLU A 93 1.42 -5.69 -20.78
N GLY A 94 1.65 -5.82 -19.47
CA GLY A 94 2.98 -5.63 -18.86
C GLY A 94 4.11 -6.39 -19.57
N ALA A 95 5.32 -5.82 -19.56
CA ALA A 95 6.46 -6.35 -20.32
C ALA A 95 7.01 -7.69 -19.77
N ASN A 96 6.77 -7.96 -18.49
CA ASN A 96 7.13 -9.18 -17.78
C ASN A 96 6.15 -9.41 -16.61
N LEU A 97 6.33 -10.51 -15.87
CA LEU A 97 5.49 -10.85 -14.73
C LEU A 97 5.48 -9.76 -13.65
N ALA A 98 6.64 -9.26 -13.24
CA ALA A 98 6.75 -8.27 -12.16
C ALA A 98 6.05 -6.95 -12.53
N ASP A 99 6.24 -6.47 -13.77
CA ASP A 99 5.58 -5.27 -14.28
C ASP A 99 4.07 -5.45 -14.37
N THR A 100 3.62 -6.62 -14.87
CA THR A 100 2.19 -6.95 -14.96
C THR A 100 1.54 -6.98 -13.58
N MET A 101 2.20 -7.64 -12.62
CA MET A 101 1.75 -7.72 -11.23
C MET A 101 1.64 -6.33 -10.61
N ASN A 102 2.70 -5.52 -10.67
CA ASN A 102 2.71 -4.18 -10.10
C ASN A 102 1.61 -3.27 -10.72
N GLN A 103 1.41 -3.34 -12.04
CA GLN A 103 0.35 -2.55 -12.70
C GLN A 103 -1.05 -3.01 -12.28
N LEU A 104 -1.29 -4.33 -12.22
CA LEU A 104 -2.56 -4.87 -11.74
C LEU A 104 -2.81 -4.53 -10.27
N GLU A 105 -1.82 -4.65 -9.40
CA GLU A 105 -1.96 -4.35 -7.98
C GLU A 105 -2.34 -2.90 -7.74
N ASN A 106 -1.67 -1.95 -8.40
CA ASN A 106 -2.03 -0.54 -8.28
C ASN A 106 -3.46 -0.29 -8.78
N ALA A 107 -3.82 -0.82 -9.95
CA ALA A 107 -5.13 -0.60 -10.54
C ALA A 107 -6.27 -1.26 -9.74
N VAL A 108 -6.02 -2.43 -9.17
CA VAL A 108 -6.96 -3.14 -8.29
C VAL A 108 -7.07 -2.45 -6.94
N PHE A 109 -5.96 -1.99 -6.35
CA PHE A 109 -5.95 -1.30 -5.07
C PHE A 109 -6.83 -0.05 -5.09
N ASP A 110 -6.83 0.71 -6.18
CA ASP A 110 -7.67 1.90 -6.37
C ASP A 110 -9.18 1.61 -6.43
N LYS A 111 -9.56 0.36 -6.74
CA LYS A 111 -10.97 -0.09 -6.80
C LYS A 111 -11.39 -0.91 -5.59
N ALA A 112 -10.44 -1.50 -4.88
CA ALA A 112 -10.72 -2.31 -3.73
C ALA A 112 -11.32 -1.45 -2.59
N PRO A 113 -12.13 -2.06 -1.70
CA PRO A 113 -12.54 -1.41 -0.47
C PRO A 113 -11.31 -0.90 0.29
N PRO A 114 -11.43 0.23 1.02
CA PRO A 114 -10.36 0.73 1.86
C PRO A 114 -9.78 -0.38 2.76
N PRO A 115 -8.44 -0.53 2.86
CA PRO A 115 -7.83 -1.42 3.83
C PRO A 115 -8.35 -1.18 5.26
N PRO A 116 -8.36 -2.20 6.12
CA PRO A 116 -8.58 -2.01 7.55
C PRO A 116 -7.64 -0.91 8.10
N PRO A 117 -8.08 -0.15 9.11
CA PRO A 117 -7.27 0.89 9.73
C PRO A 117 -5.87 0.36 10.09
N GLY A 118 -4.82 0.99 9.56
CA GLY A 118 -3.42 0.60 9.76
C GLY A 118 -2.63 0.29 8.48
N ASN A 119 -3.31 -0.05 7.38
CA ASN A 119 -2.67 -0.40 6.09
C ASN A 119 -2.95 0.61 4.96
N GLU A 120 -3.73 1.65 5.23
CA GLU A 120 -3.94 2.76 4.30
C GLU A 120 -2.81 3.79 4.38
N PRO A 121 -2.42 4.45 3.27
CA PRO A 121 -1.67 5.67 3.37
C PRO A 121 -2.46 6.67 4.21
N TYR A 122 -1.86 7.14 5.30
CA TYR A 122 -2.45 8.13 6.18
C TYR A 122 -1.55 9.36 6.30
N ILE A 123 -2.14 10.47 6.65
CA ILE A 123 -1.41 11.67 7.06
C ILE A 123 -1.67 11.93 8.53
N LYS A 124 -0.65 12.48 9.18
CA LYS A 124 -0.78 13.05 10.51
C LYS A 124 -0.76 14.56 10.39
N VAL A 125 -1.74 15.23 10.97
CA VAL A 125 -1.91 16.67 10.82
C VAL A 125 -2.27 17.35 12.14
N ASP A 126 -1.93 18.63 12.25
CA ASP A 126 -2.65 19.54 13.15
C ASP A 126 -3.83 20.12 12.35
N HIS A 127 -5.03 20.15 12.94
CA HIS A 127 -6.26 20.50 12.23
C HIS A 127 -7.07 21.54 13.01
N ALA A 128 -7.51 22.57 12.31
CA ALA A 128 -8.41 23.59 12.81
C ALA A 128 -9.58 23.81 11.86
N TYR A 129 -10.79 23.80 12.40
CA TYR A 129 -12.05 23.96 11.67
C TYR A 129 -12.90 25.04 12.33
N LEU A 130 -13.25 26.09 11.60
CA LEU A 130 -14.21 27.11 12.03
C LEU A 130 -15.58 26.86 11.37
N PHE A 131 -16.51 26.26 12.11
CA PHE A 131 -17.88 25.93 11.70
C PHE A 131 -18.66 27.19 11.28
N LEU A 132 -19.02 27.32 10.00
CA LEU A 132 -19.78 28.45 9.41
C LEU A 132 -21.30 28.29 9.55
N ASP A 133 -21.78 27.05 9.63
CA ASP A 133 -23.17 26.68 9.85
C ASP A 133 -23.65 27.06 11.27
N LYS A 134 -22.76 26.94 12.25
CA LYS A 134 -23.00 27.33 13.64
C LYS A 134 -22.88 28.84 13.87
N VAL A 135 -22.31 29.59 12.93
CA VAL A 135 -22.27 31.07 13.00
C VAL A 135 -23.61 31.62 12.52
N THR A 136 -24.59 31.67 13.42
CA THR A 136 -25.98 32.02 13.09
C THR A 136 -26.21 33.53 12.87
N VAL A 137 -25.31 34.38 13.37
CA VAL A 137 -25.42 35.85 13.26
C VAL A 137 -24.61 36.35 12.07
N LYS A 138 -25.26 37.08 11.13
CA LYS A 138 -24.60 37.64 9.93
C LYS A 138 -23.37 38.52 10.24
N ALA A 139 -23.37 39.23 11.37
CA ALA A 139 -22.24 40.04 11.82
C ALA A 139 -21.02 39.18 12.19
N ASP A 140 -21.24 38.00 12.75
CA ASP A 140 -20.18 37.07 13.13
C ASP A 140 -19.59 36.37 11.91
N LYS A 141 -20.41 36.05 10.89
CA LYS A 141 -19.93 35.53 9.60
C LYS A 141 -18.91 36.46 8.92
N LYS A 142 -19.10 37.79 9.05
CA LYS A 142 -18.16 38.79 8.51
C LYS A 142 -16.82 38.80 9.25
N LYS A 143 -16.78 38.35 10.50
CA LYS A 143 -15.56 38.27 11.34
C LYS A 143 -14.89 36.90 11.28
N SER A 144 -15.62 35.84 10.91
CA SER A 144 -15.12 34.47 10.84
C SER A 144 -13.95 34.32 9.87
N LYS A 145 -14.05 34.87 8.65
CA LYS A 145 -12.97 34.75 7.66
C LYS A 145 -11.68 35.47 8.11
N PRO A 146 -11.72 36.76 8.54
CA PRO A 146 -10.54 37.42 9.11
C PRO A 146 -9.93 36.67 10.30
N SER A 147 -10.76 36.11 11.18
CA SER A 147 -10.29 35.32 12.33
C SER A 147 -9.57 34.05 11.89
N ALA A 148 -10.11 33.34 10.89
CA ALA A 148 -9.47 32.14 10.36
C ALA A 148 -8.17 32.44 9.62
N GLU A 149 -8.13 33.53 8.85
CA GLU A 149 -6.89 34.00 8.23
C GLU A 149 -5.82 34.40 9.26
N ALA A 150 -6.21 35.05 10.36
CA ALA A 150 -5.30 35.41 11.44
C ALA A 150 -4.71 34.17 12.13
N PHE A 151 -5.55 33.19 12.46
CA PHE A 151 -5.11 31.91 13.02
C PHE A 151 -4.13 31.20 12.07
N ARG A 152 -4.49 31.07 10.79
CA ARG A 152 -3.64 30.47 9.76
C ARG A 152 -2.28 31.15 9.66
N LYS A 153 -2.23 32.48 9.71
CA LYS A 153 -0.97 33.25 9.67
C LYS A 153 -0.12 33.01 10.91
N ALA A 154 -0.73 32.97 12.10
CA ALA A 154 -0.02 32.64 13.33
C ALA A 154 0.55 31.21 13.29
N ALA A 155 -0.24 30.25 12.79
CA ALA A 155 0.20 28.88 12.57
C ALA A 155 1.32 28.79 11.53
N ALA A 156 1.26 29.54 10.44
CA ALA A 156 2.34 29.53 9.44
C ALA A 156 3.63 30.18 9.96
N ALA A 157 3.55 31.12 10.91
CA ALA A 157 4.72 31.80 11.47
C ALA A 157 5.54 30.91 12.43
N ASP A 158 4.91 29.91 13.05
CA ASP A 158 5.55 28.96 13.96
C ASP A 158 5.04 27.54 13.69
N GLY A 159 5.71 26.86 12.75
CA GLY A 159 5.39 25.50 12.30
C GLY A 159 5.60 24.41 13.36
N ALA A 160 6.32 24.72 14.45
CA ALA A 160 6.57 23.79 15.54
C ALA A 160 5.48 23.88 16.62
N LYS A 161 4.93 25.08 16.86
CA LYS A 161 3.94 25.31 17.91
C LYS A 161 2.61 24.60 17.63
N PRO A 162 2.06 23.81 18.58
CA PRO A 162 0.75 23.17 18.43
C PRO A 162 -0.38 24.17 18.13
N PHE A 163 -1.37 23.76 17.34
CA PHE A 163 -2.55 24.56 17.03
C PHE A 163 -3.33 24.95 18.27
N MET A 164 -3.42 24.07 19.28
CA MET A 164 -4.10 24.41 20.53
C MET A 164 -3.42 25.57 21.26
N THR A 165 -2.09 25.58 21.32
CA THR A 165 -1.34 26.69 21.93
C THR A 165 -1.55 28.00 21.16
N ILE A 166 -1.53 27.96 19.82
CA ILE A 166 -1.81 29.14 18.99
C ILE A 166 -3.24 29.65 19.25
N PHE A 167 -4.21 28.75 19.37
CA PHE A 167 -5.61 29.08 19.59
C PHE A 167 -5.80 29.87 20.90
N GLU A 168 -5.16 29.41 21.97
CA GLU A 168 -5.14 30.07 23.29
C GLU A 168 -4.48 31.46 23.23
N GLU A 169 -3.32 31.58 22.59
CA GLU A 169 -2.56 32.84 22.45
C GLU A 169 -3.33 33.90 21.64
N GLN A 170 -4.01 33.47 20.57
CA GLN A 170 -4.85 34.35 19.75
C GLN A 170 -6.15 34.77 20.47
N LYS A 171 -6.41 34.23 21.67
CA LYS A 171 -7.62 34.48 22.48
C LYS A 171 -8.90 34.26 21.67
N LEU A 172 -8.86 33.31 20.73
CA LEU A 172 -10.02 32.90 19.96
C LEU A 172 -10.94 32.16 20.92
N LYS A 173 -12.12 32.71 21.21
CA LYS A 173 -13.12 32.08 22.07
C LYS A 173 -14.26 31.57 21.21
N GLY A 174 -14.78 30.38 21.50
CA GLY A 174 -16.12 30.00 21.06
C GLY A 174 -16.32 28.54 20.66
N ALA A 175 -17.58 28.10 20.75
CA ALA A 175 -18.11 26.77 20.40
C ALA A 175 -18.12 26.45 18.88
N TYR A 176 -17.43 27.27 18.09
CA TYR A 176 -17.41 27.20 16.63
C TYR A 176 -16.05 26.77 16.08
N TRP A 177 -15.06 26.57 16.95
CA TRP A 177 -13.75 26.06 16.57
C TRP A 177 -13.62 24.61 17.04
N HIS A 178 -13.25 23.73 16.12
CA HIS A 178 -12.59 22.46 16.44
C HIS A 178 -11.10 22.67 16.24
N ILE A 179 -10.30 22.39 17.27
CA ILE A 179 -8.84 22.48 17.22
C ILE A 179 -8.30 21.16 17.75
N SER A 180 -7.40 20.56 16.98
CA SER A 180 -6.83 19.28 17.33
C SER A 180 -5.41 19.16 16.80
N ASP A 181 -4.54 18.57 17.60
CA ASP A 181 -3.13 18.36 17.28
C ASP A 181 -2.90 16.86 17.04
N ASN A 182 -2.10 16.52 16.03
CA ASN A 182 -1.74 15.13 15.70
C ASN A 182 -2.91 14.20 15.33
N GLU A 183 -3.91 14.69 14.59
CA GLU A 183 -4.97 13.84 14.04
C GLU A 183 -4.46 12.98 12.89
N TYR A 184 -4.93 11.75 12.83
CA TYR A 184 -4.63 10.82 11.74
C TYR A 184 -5.82 10.75 10.79
N TYR A 185 -5.55 10.96 9.51
CA TYR A 185 -6.55 10.86 8.45
C TYR A 185 -6.07 9.96 7.33
N PRO A 186 -6.95 9.10 6.77
CA PRO A 186 -6.73 8.53 5.46
C PRO A 186 -6.42 9.64 4.45
N THR A 187 -5.36 9.46 3.68
CA THR A 187 -4.87 10.43 2.68
C THR A 187 -5.98 10.92 1.74
N ARG A 188 -6.95 10.06 1.39
CA ARG A 188 -8.12 10.38 0.56
C ARG A 188 -9.00 11.53 1.07
N PHE A 189 -8.98 11.88 2.36
CA PHE A 189 -9.76 13.00 2.90
C PHE A 189 -9.16 14.36 2.54
N PHE A 190 -7.85 14.40 2.29
CA PHE A 190 -7.14 15.61 1.95
C PHE A 190 -6.26 15.40 0.71
N PRO A 191 -6.86 15.07 -0.45
CA PRO A 191 -6.09 14.78 -1.66
C PRO A 191 -5.21 15.97 -2.07
N TRP A 192 -5.66 17.19 -1.78
CA TRP A 192 -4.95 18.44 -2.02
C TRP A 192 -3.74 18.66 -1.09
N LEU A 193 -3.69 18.02 0.09
CA LEU A 193 -2.51 18.06 0.98
C LEU A 193 -1.36 17.19 0.46
N LEU A 194 -1.69 16.14 -0.31
CA LEU A 194 -0.73 15.14 -0.77
C LEU A 194 0.08 15.61 -1.97
N ALA A 195 -0.57 16.31 -2.89
CA ALA A 195 0.04 16.67 -4.17
C ALA A 195 1.32 17.48 -3.98
N ASP A 196 1.33 18.48 -3.08
CA ASP A 196 2.42 19.46 -3.07
C ASP A 196 2.79 20.08 -1.71
N MET A 197 2.10 19.77 -0.60
CA MET A 197 2.35 20.50 0.66
C MET A 197 3.53 19.93 1.49
N PRO A 198 4.62 20.68 1.74
CA PRO A 198 5.75 20.19 2.53
C PRO A 198 5.38 19.87 3.99
N LEU A 199 6.16 18.98 4.61
CA LEU A 199 6.02 18.68 6.05
C LEU A 199 6.29 19.94 6.88
N GLY A 200 5.49 20.15 7.91
CA GLY A 200 5.52 21.33 8.78
C GLY A 200 4.78 22.55 8.22
N GLU A 201 4.42 22.56 6.94
CA GLU A 201 3.69 23.69 6.35
C GLU A 201 2.22 23.70 6.73
N THR A 202 1.69 24.91 6.90
CA THR A 202 0.27 25.16 7.14
C THR A 202 -0.41 25.49 5.82
N SER A 203 -1.55 24.86 5.57
CA SER A 203 -2.32 25.00 4.35
C SER A 203 -2.72 26.45 4.07
N LYS A 204 -3.09 26.72 2.82
CA LYS A 204 -3.96 27.86 2.52
C LYS A 204 -5.29 27.68 3.27
N LEU A 205 -6.01 28.79 3.46
CA LEU A 205 -7.34 28.72 4.04
C LEU A 205 -8.26 27.99 3.06
N ASN A 206 -8.67 26.78 3.42
CA ASN A 206 -9.65 26.04 2.63
C ASN A 206 -11.05 26.51 3.05
N ILE A 207 -11.91 26.76 2.06
CA ILE A 207 -13.25 27.29 2.28
C ILE A 207 -14.23 26.25 1.78
N THR A 208 -14.91 25.59 2.70
CA THR A 208 -16.01 24.69 2.39
C THR A 208 -17.34 25.40 2.58
N THR A 209 -18.44 24.75 2.20
CA THR A 209 -19.79 25.25 2.48
C THR A 209 -20.07 25.34 3.98
N GLU A 210 -19.36 24.55 4.78
CA GLU A 210 -19.62 24.35 6.20
C GLU A 210 -18.55 24.97 7.09
N ALA A 211 -17.36 25.31 6.56
CA ALA A 211 -16.30 25.93 7.35
C ALA A 211 -15.14 26.59 6.62
N TYR A 212 -14.31 27.23 7.44
CA TYR A 212 -12.92 27.47 7.14
C TYR A 212 -12.03 26.39 7.76
N GLU A 213 -11.28 25.69 6.91
CA GLU A 213 -10.38 24.60 7.28
C GLU A 213 -8.91 25.02 7.13
N ILE A 214 -8.12 24.67 8.13
CA ILE A 214 -6.69 24.95 8.21
C ILE A 214 -6.02 23.67 8.68
N VAL A 215 -5.03 23.19 7.91
CA VAL A 215 -4.35 21.94 8.20
C VAL A 215 -2.85 22.18 8.17
N ARG A 216 -2.10 21.63 9.14
CA ARG A 216 -0.64 21.55 9.06
C ARG A 216 -0.23 20.09 8.94
N LEU A 217 0.50 19.76 7.89
CA LEU A 217 0.95 18.39 7.68
C LEU A 217 2.17 18.11 8.55
N LYS A 218 2.11 17.09 9.41
CA LYS A 218 3.19 16.72 10.32
C LYS A 218 3.98 15.55 9.76
N GLU A 219 3.26 14.52 9.32
CA GLU A 219 3.84 13.28 8.81
C GLU A 219 3.00 12.79 7.63
N ARG A 220 3.67 12.21 6.64
CA ARG A 220 3.04 11.42 5.57
C ARG A 220 3.46 9.98 5.76
N TYR A 221 2.48 9.11 5.85
CA TYR A 221 2.70 7.68 5.78
C TYR A 221 2.23 7.19 4.43
N GLU A 222 3.17 6.90 3.56
CA GLU A 222 2.91 6.16 2.33
C GLU A 222 2.93 4.67 2.70
N ALA A 223 1.87 3.94 2.36
CA ALA A 223 1.89 2.50 2.52
C ALA A 223 3.06 1.93 1.70
N LYS A 224 3.95 1.18 2.35
CA LYS A 224 5.03 0.52 1.62
C LYS A 224 4.41 -0.48 0.64
N PHE A 225 5.11 -0.72 -0.47
CA PHE A 225 4.65 -1.68 -1.49
C PHE A 225 4.33 -3.05 -0.89
N ASP A 226 5.17 -3.53 0.05
CA ASP A 226 4.97 -4.80 0.75
C ASP A 226 3.69 -4.84 1.60
N ASP A 227 3.33 -3.73 2.24
CA ASP A 227 2.11 -3.64 3.06
C ASP A 227 0.84 -3.66 2.19
N ARG A 228 0.93 -3.09 0.97
CA ARG A 228 -0.15 -3.12 -0.02
C ARG A 228 -0.32 -4.51 -0.63
N HIS A 229 0.78 -5.15 -1.03
CA HIS A 229 0.80 -6.49 -1.59
C HIS A 229 0.18 -7.51 -0.62
N GLY A 230 0.64 -7.53 0.63
CA GLY A 230 0.14 -8.45 1.66
C GLY A 230 -1.36 -8.27 1.93
N TRP A 231 -1.80 -7.03 2.13
CA TRP A 231 -3.23 -6.75 2.34
C TRP A 231 -4.09 -7.16 1.15
N LEU A 232 -3.66 -6.81 -0.07
CA LEU A 232 -4.44 -7.09 -1.27
C LEU A 232 -4.55 -8.59 -1.50
N GLN A 233 -3.46 -9.33 -1.26
CA GLN A 233 -3.46 -10.79 -1.33
C GLN A 233 -4.47 -11.41 -0.34
N ASP A 234 -4.49 -10.95 0.91
CA ASP A 234 -5.42 -11.44 1.93
C ASP A 234 -6.87 -11.08 1.58
N PHE A 235 -7.12 -9.84 1.16
CA PHE A 235 -8.43 -9.37 0.72
C PHE A 235 -8.97 -10.22 -0.43
N LEU A 236 -8.17 -10.45 -1.47
CA LEU A 236 -8.60 -11.21 -2.64
C LEU A 236 -8.82 -12.69 -2.33
N LYS A 237 -7.95 -13.30 -1.50
CA LYS A 237 -8.14 -14.68 -1.04
C LYS A 237 -9.43 -14.84 -0.23
N ALA A 238 -9.76 -13.87 0.62
CA ALA A 238 -11.00 -13.90 1.41
C ALA A 238 -12.27 -13.79 0.56
N GLN A 239 -12.17 -13.22 -0.65
CA GLN A 239 -13.29 -13.09 -1.60
C GLN A 239 -13.41 -14.30 -2.54
N ALA A 240 -12.46 -15.23 -2.51
CA ALA A 240 -12.35 -16.30 -3.49
C ALA A 240 -12.54 -17.69 -2.88
N THR A 241 -12.91 -18.65 -3.73
CA THR A 241 -12.82 -20.08 -3.39
C THR A 241 -11.54 -20.65 -4.01
N ILE A 242 -10.66 -21.23 -3.19
CA ILE A 242 -9.40 -21.82 -3.63
C ILE A 242 -9.36 -23.28 -3.20
N GLU A 243 -9.24 -24.18 -4.18
CA GLU A 243 -9.10 -25.62 -3.96
C GLU A 243 -7.73 -26.04 -4.49
N LYS A 244 -6.95 -26.76 -3.68
CA LYS A 244 -5.62 -27.28 -4.03
C LYS A 244 -5.63 -28.79 -3.97
#